data_AF-A0A1G3ZF17-F1
#
_entry.id   AF-A0A1G3ZF17-F1
#
_cell.length_a   1.000
_cell.length_b   1.000
_cell.length_c   1.000
_cell.angle_alpha   90.00
_cell.angle_beta   90.00
_cell.angle_gamma   90.00
#
_symmetry.space_group_name_H-M   'P 1'
#
loop_
_entity.id
_entity.type
_entity.pdbx_description
1 polymer ?
#
loop_
_entity_poly.entity_id
_entity_poly.type
_entity_poly.pdbx_seq_one_letter_code
_entity_poly.pdbx_strand_id
1 'polypeptide(L)'
;MTNIKKIRKNRRPFTLLELLVTFSIIALVSGAVFSSSRTRLARSTFLSDVSRLSSHINALQKIAVNTQADWRGELFRKEGAWVFVAKCVDPGEVTKVRTLKLHSFDVLDNGKEIDKINFEFFSSGEVRPVGPLFLRLKEDIKTVKLMQREEGDGKKQLGPLHPLLDFD
;
A
#
# COMPACT_ATOMS: atom_id res chain seq x y z
N MET A 1 61.86 -37.15 0.56
CA MET A 1 61.61 -35.85 -0.11
C MET A 1 60.59 -36.08 -1.21
N THR A 2 59.35 -35.61 -1.03
CA THR A 2 58.22 -35.82 -1.95
C THR A 2 58.24 -34.80 -3.09
N ASN A 3 58.27 -35.30 -4.32
CA ASN A 3 58.38 -34.51 -5.54
C ASN A 3 56.99 -33.94 -5.91
N ILE A 4 56.74 -32.67 -5.56
CA ILE A 4 55.49 -31.98 -5.90
C ILE A 4 55.54 -31.60 -7.39
N LYS A 5 54.92 -32.43 -8.24
CA LYS A 5 54.68 -32.09 -9.65
C LYS A 5 53.82 -30.83 -9.74
N LYS A 6 54.44 -29.69 -10.10
CA LYS A 6 53.74 -28.46 -10.47
C LYS A 6 52.85 -28.75 -11.70
N ILE A 7 51.54 -28.84 -11.49
CA ILE A 7 50.55 -28.81 -12.55
C ILE A 7 50.66 -27.43 -13.22
N ARG A 8 51.34 -27.35 -14.37
CA ARG A 8 51.31 -26.16 -15.22
C ARG A 8 49.88 -26.00 -15.73
N LYS A 9 49.08 -25.14 -15.09
CA LYS A 9 47.81 -24.67 -15.63
C LYS A 9 48.10 -24.02 -16.98
N ASN A 10 47.71 -24.69 -18.06
CA ASN A 10 47.81 -24.20 -19.41
C ASN A 10 46.88 -22.98 -19.53
N ARG A 11 47.41 -21.76 -19.34
CA ARG A 11 46.65 -20.53 -19.53
C ARG A 11 46.56 -20.27 -21.04
N ARG A 12 45.54 -20.84 -21.68
CA ARG A 12 45.19 -20.45 -23.05
C ARG A 12 44.60 -19.03 -22.99
N PRO A 13 45.07 -18.08 -23.80
CA PRO A 13 44.45 -16.77 -23.88
C PRO A 13 43.04 -16.94 -24.44
N PHE A 14 42.05 -16.38 -23.74
CA PHE A 14 40.68 -16.34 -24.24
C PHE A 14 40.64 -15.55 -25.54
N THR A 15 39.91 -16.06 -26.52
CA THR A 15 39.71 -15.34 -27.77
C THR A 15 38.82 -14.13 -27.53
N LEU A 16 39.03 -13.05 -28.31
CA LEU A 16 38.20 -11.84 -28.21
C LEU A 16 36.72 -12.14 -28.44
N LEU A 17 36.43 -13.16 -29.25
CA LEU A 17 35.10 -13.69 -29.50
C LEU A 17 34.48 -14.36 -28.25
N GLU A 18 35.22 -15.20 -27.51
CA GLU A 18 34.75 -15.77 -26.24
C GLU A 18 34.40 -14.69 -25.22
N LEU A 19 35.20 -13.63 -25.13
CA LEU A 19 34.92 -12.50 -24.25
C LEU A 19 33.62 -11.79 -24.64
N LEU A 20 33.40 -11.50 -25.92
CA LEU A 20 32.18 -10.86 -26.40
C LEU A 20 30.93 -11.73 -26.17
N VAL A 21 31.05 -13.04 -26.40
CA VAL A 21 29.97 -14.00 -26.11
C VAL A 21 29.65 -14.02 -24.63
N THR A 22 30.68 -14.03 -23.78
CA THR A 22 30.50 -14.03 -22.32
C THR A 22 29.82 -12.74 -21.84
N PHE A 23 30.25 -11.57 -22.33
CA PHE A 23 29.59 -10.29 -22.01
C PHE A 23 28.14 -10.24 -22.51
N SER A 24 27.86 -10.81 -23.67
CA SER A 24 26.50 -10.89 -24.21
C SER A 24 25.59 -11.75 -23.33
N ILE A 25 26.08 -12.90 -22.87
CA ILE A 25 25.35 -13.77 -21.93
C ILE A 25 25.12 -13.04 -20.61
N ILE A 26 26.14 -12.38 -20.05
CA ILE A 26 26.00 -11.61 -18.80
C ILE A 26 24.96 -10.51 -18.98
N ALA A 27 25.02 -9.73 -20.06
CA ALA A 27 24.06 -8.66 -20.34
C ALA A 27 22.62 -9.17 -20.45
N LEU A 28 22.40 -10.29 -21.13
CA LEU A 28 21.08 -10.93 -21.25
C LEU A 28 20.56 -11.41 -19.90
N VAL A 29 21.39 -12.10 -19.12
CA VAL A 29 21.02 -12.61 -17.79
C VAL A 29 20.73 -11.45 -16.84
N SER A 30 21.57 -10.42 -16.82
CA SER A 30 21.37 -9.21 -16.00
C SER A 30 20.08 -8.49 -16.38
N GLY A 31 19.78 -8.35 -17.68
CA GLY A 31 18.54 -7.75 -18.15
C GLY A 31 17.29 -8.52 -17.71
N ALA A 32 17.32 -9.86 -17.81
CA ALA A 32 16.23 -10.72 -17.38
C ALA A 32 15.98 -10.65 -15.86
N VAL A 33 17.04 -10.72 -15.06
CA VAL A 33 16.96 -10.62 -13.60
C VAL A 33 16.46 -9.25 -13.16
N PHE A 34 16.95 -8.17 -13.79
CA PHE A 34 16.52 -6.81 -13.49
C PHE A 34 15.03 -6.61 -13.79
N SER A 35 14.55 -7.10 -14.94
CA SER A 35 13.13 -7.05 -15.32
C SER A 35 12.25 -7.77 -14.30
N SER A 36 12.61 -9.00 -13.92
CA SER A 36 11.88 -9.79 -12.92
C SER A 36 11.88 -9.13 -11.54
N SER A 37 13.01 -8.53 -11.15
CA SER A 37 13.13 -7.82 -9.87
C SER A 37 12.24 -6.58 -9.85
N ARG A 38 12.20 -5.81 -10.95
CA ARG A 38 11.38 -4.60 -11.08
C ARG A 38 9.88 -4.90 -10.99
N THR A 39 9.41 -5.99 -11.61
CA THR A 39 7.99 -6.38 -11.53
C THR A 39 7.60 -6.83 -10.13
N ARG A 40 8.46 -7.59 -9.44
CA ARG A 40 8.24 -7.98 -8.04
C ARG A 40 8.19 -6.77 -7.10
N LEU A 41 9.11 -5.83 -7.26
CA LEU A 41 9.15 -4.59 -6.50
C LEU A 41 7.88 -3.78 -6.70
N ALA A 42 7.47 -3.54 -7.95
CA ALA A 42 6.23 -2.81 -8.25
C ALA A 42 4.99 -3.46 -7.60
N ARG A 43 4.89 -4.80 -7.65
CA ARG A 43 3.79 -5.53 -7.02
C ARG A 43 3.82 -5.41 -5.50
N SER A 44 5.00 -5.52 -4.88
CA SER A 44 5.15 -5.37 -3.43
C SER A 44 4.79 -3.95 -2.97
N THR A 45 5.25 -2.92 -3.68
CA THR A 45 4.90 -1.52 -3.39
C THR A 45 3.40 -1.30 -3.55
N PHE A 46 2.77 -1.85 -4.60
CA PHE A 46 1.33 -1.79 -4.78
C PHE A 46 0.55 -2.41 -3.61
N LEU A 47 0.91 -3.61 -3.18
CA LEU A 47 0.27 -4.25 -2.01
C LEU A 47 0.47 -3.43 -0.72
N SER A 48 1.65 -2.83 -0.55
CA SER A 48 1.93 -1.94 0.58
C SER A 48 1.04 -0.69 0.53
N ASP A 49 0.92 -0.06 -0.64
CA ASP A 49 0.10 1.13 -0.86
C ASP A 49 -1.40 0.84 -0.65
N VAL A 50 -1.89 -0.31 -1.12
CA VAL A 50 -3.26 -0.80 -0.87
C VAL A 50 -3.52 -0.98 0.63
N SER A 51 -2.59 -1.61 1.34
CA SER A 51 -2.70 -1.84 2.79
C SER A 51 -2.66 -0.53 3.59
N ARG A 52 -1.79 0.41 3.20
CA ARG A 52 -1.71 1.75 3.79
C ARG A 52 -3.01 2.53 3.60
N LEU A 53 -3.59 2.51 2.40
CA LEU A 53 -4.87 3.17 2.12
C LEU A 53 -5.99 2.56 2.96
N SER A 54 -6.12 1.23 2.97
CA SER A 54 -7.11 0.51 3.79
C SER A 54 -6.98 0.85 5.28
N SER A 55 -5.76 0.83 5.81
CA SER A 55 -5.48 1.17 7.20
C SER A 55 -5.83 2.62 7.53
N HIS A 56 -5.56 3.55 6.59
CA HIS A 56 -5.86 4.96 6.77
C HIS A 56 -7.37 5.24 6.78
N ILE A 57 -8.12 4.62 5.87
CA ILE A 57 -9.58 4.69 5.83
C ILE A 57 -10.18 4.13 7.12
N ASN A 58 -9.71 2.97 7.57
CA ASN A 58 -10.18 2.35 8.82
C ASN A 58 -9.86 3.22 10.04
N ALA A 59 -8.71 3.89 10.07
CA ALA A 59 -8.35 4.82 11.13
C ALA A 59 -9.29 6.03 11.14
N LEU A 60 -9.59 6.62 9.97
CA LEU A 60 -10.50 7.75 9.85
C LEU A 60 -11.94 7.40 10.25
N GLN A 61 -12.43 6.23 9.87
CA GLN A 61 -13.74 5.74 10.32
C GLN A 61 -13.79 5.64 11.85
N LYS A 62 -12.76 5.08 12.49
CA LYS A 62 -12.68 5.02 13.96
C LYS A 62 -12.59 6.41 14.59
N ILE A 63 -11.86 7.33 13.97
CA ILE A 63 -11.79 8.72 14.43
C ILE A 63 -13.17 9.37 14.35
N ALA A 64 -13.90 9.24 13.25
CA ALA A 64 -15.25 9.79 13.12
C ALA A 64 -16.20 9.26 14.21
N VAL A 65 -16.18 7.94 14.44
CA VAL A 65 -16.98 7.31 15.50
C VAL A 65 -16.56 7.79 16.90
N ASN A 66 -15.26 7.83 17.20
CA ASN A 66 -14.77 8.19 18.53
C ASN A 66 -14.96 9.68 18.84
N THR A 67 -14.83 10.54 17.83
CA THR A 67 -15.00 11.99 17.97
C THR A 67 -16.46 12.42 17.88
N GLN A 68 -17.37 11.51 17.49
CA GLN A 68 -18.78 11.81 17.23
C GLN A 68 -18.95 12.98 16.24
N ALA A 69 -18.01 13.10 15.30
CA ALA A 69 -17.96 14.16 14.31
C ALA A 69 -17.83 13.54 12.91
N ASP A 70 -18.39 14.21 11.92
CA ASP A 70 -18.33 13.76 10.53
C ASP A 70 -17.04 14.25 9.87
N TRP A 71 -16.44 13.40 9.04
CA TRP A 71 -15.18 13.67 8.34
C TRP A 71 -15.33 13.50 6.85
N ARG A 72 -14.65 14.38 6.09
CA ARG A 72 -14.54 14.28 4.64
C ARG A 72 -13.12 13.94 4.23
N GLY A 73 -12.95 12.81 3.55
CA GLY A 73 -11.72 12.41 2.89
C GLY A 73 -11.76 12.76 1.41
N GLU A 74 -10.64 13.19 0.85
CA GLU A 74 -10.46 13.36 -0.58
C GLU A 74 -9.19 12.63 -1.00
N LEU A 75 -9.34 11.69 -1.94
CA LEU A 75 -8.22 11.02 -2.59
C LEU A 75 -8.16 11.54 -4.03
N PHE A 76 -7.05 12.19 -4.39
CA PHE A 76 -6.89 12.79 -5.71
C PHE A 76 -5.47 12.63 -6.24
N ARG A 77 -5.31 12.68 -7.56
CA ARG A 77 -4.01 12.63 -8.22
C ARG A 77 -3.38 14.02 -8.26
N LYS A 78 -2.14 14.14 -7.78
CA LYS A 78 -1.32 15.37 -7.83
C LYS A 78 0.13 14.99 -8.15
N GLU A 79 0.71 15.60 -9.18
CA GLU A 79 2.11 15.39 -9.58
C GLU A 79 2.46 13.91 -9.83
N GLY A 80 1.52 13.14 -10.39
CA GLY A 80 1.72 11.71 -10.65
C GLY A 80 1.61 10.80 -9.42
N ALA A 81 1.26 11.35 -8.24
CA ALA A 81 1.01 10.61 -7.01
C ALA A 81 -0.44 10.77 -6.57
N TRP A 82 -0.98 9.74 -5.94
CA TRP A 82 -2.24 9.80 -5.22
C TRP A 82 -2.02 10.43 -3.85
N VAL A 83 -2.88 11.38 -3.49
CA VAL A 83 -2.82 12.14 -2.25
C VAL A 83 -4.15 12.01 -1.53
N PHE A 84 -4.13 11.48 -0.30
CA PHE A 84 -5.30 11.43 0.57
C PHE A 84 -5.24 12.57 1.60
N VAL A 85 -6.32 13.34 1.73
CA VAL A 85 -6.49 14.42 2.71
C VAL A 85 -7.83 14.24 3.42
N ALA A 86 -7.85 14.30 4.76
CA ALA A 86 -9.09 14.31 5.53
C ALA A 86 -9.28 15.62 6.29
N LYS A 87 -10.53 16.07 6.40
CA LYS A 87 -10.95 17.26 7.17
C LYS A 87 -12.19 16.92 7.97
N CYS A 88 -12.27 17.41 9.20
CA CYS A 88 -13.50 17.40 9.99
C CYS A 88 -14.51 18.38 9.35
N VAL A 89 -15.79 18.00 9.31
CA VAL A 89 -16.88 18.81 8.74
C VAL A 89 -17.42 19.79 9.79
N ASP A 90 -17.24 19.52 11.09
CA ASP A 90 -17.75 20.39 12.15
C ASP A 90 -17.01 21.74 12.23
N PRO A 91 -17.75 22.85 12.47
CA PRO A 91 -17.28 24.22 12.22
C PRO A 91 -16.26 24.78 13.23
N GLY A 92 -15.72 23.99 14.17
CA GLY A 92 -14.85 24.48 15.23
C GLY A 92 -13.35 24.18 15.06
N GLU A 93 -13.00 23.06 14.44
CA GLU A 93 -11.62 22.56 14.42
C GLU A 93 -11.29 21.89 13.08
N VAL A 94 -10.63 22.62 12.19
CA VAL A 94 -10.07 22.04 10.96
C VAL A 94 -8.82 21.25 11.31
N THR A 95 -9.01 20.06 11.87
CA THR A 95 -7.90 19.13 12.14
C THR A 95 -7.56 18.41 10.84
N LYS A 96 -6.52 18.87 10.15
CA LYS A 96 -6.00 18.17 8.96
C LYS A 96 -5.28 16.90 9.41
N VAL A 97 -5.79 15.75 9.00
CA VAL A 97 -5.08 14.48 9.21
C VAL A 97 -3.96 14.34 8.17
N ARG A 98 -2.87 13.69 8.60
CA ARG A 98 -1.64 13.43 7.84
C ARG A 98 -1.93 13.03 6.40
N THR A 99 -1.33 13.76 5.46
CA THR A 99 -1.40 13.47 4.04
C THR A 99 -0.72 12.14 3.71
N LEU A 100 -1.44 11.25 3.02
CA LEU A 100 -0.89 9.98 2.53
C LEU A 100 -0.56 10.11 1.04
N LYS A 101 0.71 9.90 0.67
CA LYS A 101 1.15 9.81 -0.73
C LYS A 101 1.26 8.34 -1.15
N LEU A 102 0.67 7.99 -2.28
CA LEU A 102 0.63 6.65 -2.86
C LEU A 102 1.04 6.74 -4.34
N HIS A 103 1.85 5.80 -4.84
CA HIS A 103 2.50 5.97 -6.16
C HIS A 103 2.19 4.85 -7.16
N SER A 104 1.59 3.74 -6.71
CA SER A 104 1.71 2.47 -7.42
C SER A 104 0.43 1.97 -8.08
N PHE A 105 -0.62 2.78 -8.23
CA PHE A 105 -1.90 2.29 -8.75
C PHE A 105 -2.76 3.36 -9.43
N ASP A 106 -3.69 2.89 -10.25
CA ASP A 106 -4.82 3.66 -10.76
C ASP A 106 -6.09 3.26 -9.99
N VAL A 107 -6.98 4.22 -9.75
CA VAL A 107 -8.25 3.99 -9.08
C VAL A 107 -9.33 3.82 -10.14
N LEU A 108 -10.12 2.76 -10.01
CA LEU A 108 -11.23 2.46 -10.90
C LEU A 108 -12.56 2.66 -10.15
N ASP A 109 -13.46 3.41 -10.77
CA ASP A 109 -14.86 3.52 -10.38
C ASP A 109 -15.73 3.06 -11.55
N ASN A 110 -16.56 2.04 -11.32
CA ASN A 110 -17.38 1.39 -12.34
C ASN A 110 -16.61 1.02 -13.62
N GLY A 111 -15.36 0.56 -13.47
CA GLY A 111 -14.48 0.16 -14.57
C GLY A 111 -13.80 1.32 -15.32
N LYS A 112 -14.04 2.58 -14.93
CA LYS A 112 -13.37 3.75 -15.50
C LYS A 112 -12.30 4.25 -14.54
N GLU A 113 -11.15 4.65 -15.09
CA GLU A 113 -10.13 5.34 -14.32
C GLU A 113 -10.66 6.71 -13.88
N ILE A 114 -10.44 7.02 -12.61
CA ILE A 114 -10.78 8.30 -12.02
C ILE A 114 -9.52 8.92 -11.41
N ASP A 115 -9.47 10.24 -11.38
CA ASP A 115 -8.35 11.00 -10.77
C ASP A 115 -8.72 11.61 -9.42
N LYS A 116 -9.98 11.47 -9.00
CA LYS A 116 -10.49 11.95 -7.72
C LYS A 116 -11.65 11.11 -7.21
N ILE A 117 -11.64 10.79 -5.93
CA ILE A 117 -12.75 10.21 -5.19
C ILE A 117 -12.89 10.90 -3.83
N ASN A 118 -14.14 11.17 -3.44
CA ASN A 118 -14.46 11.75 -2.15
C ASN A 118 -15.01 10.67 -1.24
N PHE A 119 -14.59 10.68 0.01
CA PHE A 119 -15.08 9.82 1.07
C PHE A 119 -15.79 10.66 2.12
N GLU A 120 -16.90 10.14 2.64
CA GLU A 120 -17.61 10.72 3.77
C GLU A 120 -17.64 9.67 4.88
N PHE A 121 -17.11 10.03 6.04
CA PHE A 121 -17.06 9.19 7.22
C PHE A 121 -18.00 9.79 8.25
N PHE A 122 -19.07 9.07 8.56
CA PHE A 122 -20.07 9.54 9.51
C PHE A 122 -19.73 9.08 10.92
N SER A 123 -20.09 9.90 11.90
CA SER A 123 -20.06 9.57 13.33
C SER A 123 -20.81 8.26 13.68
N SER A 124 -21.78 7.86 12.86
CA SER A 124 -22.51 6.59 12.95
C SER A 124 -21.65 5.35 12.66
N GLY A 125 -20.50 5.53 12.02
CA GLY A 125 -19.64 4.48 11.49
C GLY A 125 -19.91 4.14 10.02
N GLU A 126 -20.87 4.79 9.36
CA GLU A 126 -21.07 4.66 7.92
C GLU A 126 -19.92 5.34 7.14
N VAL A 127 -19.51 4.73 6.03
CA VAL A 127 -18.52 5.31 5.11
C VAL A 127 -19.11 5.32 3.69
N ARG A 128 -19.04 6.47 3.02
CA ARG A 128 -19.41 6.64 1.61
C ARG A 128 -18.17 6.94 0.75
N PRO A 129 -18.14 6.52 -0.53
CA PRO A 129 -19.15 5.72 -1.22
C PRO A 129 -19.26 4.30 -0.63
N VAL A 130 -20.43 3.69 -0.74
CA VAL A 130 -20.65 2.32 -0.29
C VAL A 130 -20.16 1.36 -1.37
N GLY A 131 -19.21 0.49 -1.02
CA GLY A 131 -18.74 -0.57 -1.91
C GLY A 131 -17.22 -0.74 -1.92
N PRO A 132 -16.72 -1.69 -2.71
CA PRO A 132 -15.29 -1.90 -2.88
C PRO A 132 -14.69 -0.81 -3.77
N LEU A 133 -13.59 -0.22 -3.32
CA LEU A 133 -12.73 0.61 -4.18
C LEU A 133 -11.81 -0.32 -4.98
N PHE A 134 -11.84 -0.19 -6.30
CA PHE A 134 -10.99 -1.00 -7.19
C PHE A 134 -9.69 -0.25 -7.49
N LEU A 135 -8.56 -0.90 -7.22
CA LEU A 135 -7.21 -0.38 -7.42
C LEU A 135 -6.49 -1.30 -8.42
N ARG A 136 -5.89 -0.72 -9.46
CA ARG A 136 -5.22 -1.47 -10.54
C ARG A 136 -3.74 -1.14 -10.62
N LEU A 137 -2.92 -2.19 -10.74
CA LEU A 137 -1.54 -2.12 -11.22
C LEU A 137 -1.41 -3.05 -12.43
N LYS A 138 -1.37 -2.48 -13.64
CA LYS A 138 -1.33 -3.25 -14.90
C LYS A 138 -2.49 -4.26 -14.97
N GLU A 139 -2.20 -5.56 -14.85
CA GLU A 139 -3.16 -6.66 -14.88
C GLU A 139 -3.65 -7.09 -13.48
N ASP A 140 -3.02 -6.63 -12.40
CA ASP A 140 -3.41 -6.99 -11.02
C ASP A 140 -4.44 -5.97 -10.51
N ILE A 141 -5.64 -6.46 -10.15
CA ILE A 141 -6.72 -5.65 -9.57
C ILE A 141 -6.92 -6.08 -8.12
N LYS A 142 -6.92 -5.10 -7.21
CA LYS A 142 -7.20 -5.27 -5.79
C LYS A 142 -8.38 -4.43 -5.36
N THR A 143 -9.12 -4.93 -4.38
CA THR A 143 -10.28 -4.24 -3.82
C THR A 143 -9.97 -3.82 -2.40
N VAL A 144 -10.19 -2.54 -2.08
CA VAL A 144 -10.26 -2.08 -0.69
C VAL A 144 -11.73 -2.09 -0.30
N LYS A 145 -12.10 -2.99 0.62
CA LYS A 145 -13.44 -2.99 1.21
C LYS A 145 -13.52 -1.87 2.23
N LEU A 146 -14.45 -0.95 2.02
CA LEU A 146 -14.84 0.02 3.03
C LEU A 146 -15.69 -0.74 4.05
N MET A 147 -15.21 -0.83 5.29
CA MET A 147 -15.93 -1.53 6.36
C MET A 147 -17.26 -0.82 6.58
N GLN A 148 -18.37 -1.50 6.31
CA GLN A 148 -19.64 -1.11 6.89
C GLN A 148 -19.66 -1.60 8.33
N ARG A 149 -20.31 -0.85 9.21
CA ARG A 149 -20.64 -1.34 10.55
C ARG A 149 -21.38 -2.67 10.35
N GLU A 150 -20.75 -3.78 10.70
CA GLU A 150 -21.47 -5.03 10.88
C GLU A 150 -22.57 -4.72 11.90
N GLU A 151 -23.83 -4.95 11.53
CA GLU A 151 -24.91 -5.12 12.50
C GLU A 151 -24.57 -6.36 13.34
N GLY A 152 -23.62 -6.16 14.25
CA GLY A 152 -23.23 -7.11 15.26
C GLY A 152 -24.35 -7.15 16.28
N ASP A 153 -25.18 -8.18 16.11
CA ASP A 153 -25.76 -9.02 17.14
C ASP A 153 -25.48 -8.56 18.58
N GLY A 154 -26.58 -8.37 19.32
CA GLY A 154 -26.55 -7.82 20.66
C GLY A 154 -25.63 -8.58 21.61
N LYS A 155 -25.10 -7.84 22.60
CA LYS A 155 -24.37 -8.31 23.78
C LYS A 155 -22.92 -8.72 23.54
N LYS A 156 -22.04 -7.72 23.41
CA LYS A 156 -20.81 -7.72 24.20
C LYS A 156 -20.92 -6.62 25.24
N GLN A 157 -21.12 -7.04 26.49
CA GLN A 157 -21.04 -6.19 27.67
C GLN A 157 -19.71 -5.44 27.63
N LEU A 158 -19.77 -4.14 27.35
CA LEU A 158 -18.73 -3.21 27.76
C LEU A 158 -18.82 -3.14 29.28
N GLY A 159 -17.98 -3.91 29.97
CA GLY A 159 -17.76 -3.72 31.40
C GLY A 159 -17.22 -2.30 31.65
N PRO A 160 -17.59 -1.64 32.76
CA PRO A 160 -17.10 -0.30 33.03
C PRO A 160 -15.58 -0.32 33.22
N LEU A 161 -14.87 0.53 32.49
CA LEU A 161 -13.51 0.92 32.80
C LEU A 161 -13.56 1.92 33.95
N HIS A 162 -13.63 1.42 35.18
CA HIS A 162 -13.23 2.20 36.36
C HIS A 162 -11.92 1.62 36.91
N PRO A 163 -10.90 2.45 37.19
CA PRO A 163 -9.80 2.02 38.03
C PRO A 163 -10.34 1.85 39.46
N LEU A 164 -10.16 0.66 40.03
CA LEU A 164 -10.31 0.42 41.47
C LEU A 164 -9.23 1.24 42.17
N LEU A 165 -9.63 2.38 42.73
CA LEU A 165 -8.88 3.02 43.79
C LEU A 165 -9.40 2.43 45.10
N ASP A 166 -8.74 1.38 45.55
CA ASP A 166 -8.78 0.97 46.95
C ASP A 166 -8.08 2.07 47.75
N PHE A 167 -8.83 2.75 48.61
CA PHE A 167 -8.29 3.48 49.75
C PHE A 167 -8.94 2.89 51.00
N ASP A 168 -8.08 2.55 51.96
CA ASP A 168 -8.34 1.86 53.23
C ASP A 168 -9.55 2.39 54.03
#